data_AF-A0A950R0M1-F1
#
_entry.id   AF-A0A950R0M1-F1
#
_cell.length_a   1.000
_cell.length_b   1.000
_cell.length_c   1.000
_cell.angle_alpha   90.00
_cell.angle_beta   90.00
_cell.angle_gamma   90.00
#
_symmetry.space_group_name_H-M   'P 1'
#
loop_
_entity.id
_entity.type
_entity.pdbx_description
1 polymer ?
#
loop_
_entity_poly.entity_id
_entity_poly.type
_entity_poly.pdbx_seq_one_letter_code
_entity_poly.pdbx_strand_id
1 'polypeptide(L)'
;MSHLPFRNFVHLSQQEAYDLMRRMLSGEMNTEGIAEVLSFLRRKGETIAELVGFATAIREMGQPLHIDQSSEPVLDTCGTGGDCLGTFNISTAAAFVVAGCG
;
A
#
# COMPACT_ATOMS: atom_id res chain seq x y z
N MET A 1 14.11 22.11 3.90
CA MET A 1 14.41 20.74 3.44
C MET A 1 14.56 19.86 4.66
N SER A 2 13.45 19.36 5.20
CA SER A 2 13.47 18.48 6.37
C SER A 2 14.08 17.13 5.96
N HIS A 3 15.17 16.74 6.62
CA HIS A 3 15.84 15.48 6.37
C HIS A 3 14.84 14.33 6.49
N LEU A 4 14.66 13.57 5.40
CA LEU A 4 13.95 12.30 5.44
C LEU A 4 14.67 11.35 6.43
N PRO A 5 13.96 10.49 7.17
CA PRO A 5 14.52 9.64 8.23
C PRO A 5 15.48 8.54 7.72
N PHE A 6 15.71 8.48 6.41
CA PHE A 6 16.55 7.50 5.74
C PHE A 6 18.04 7.78 5.92
N ARG A 7 18.56 7.59 7.14
CA ARG A 7 20.00 7.59 7.41
C ARG A 7 20.51 6.14 7.44
N ASN A 8 21.60 5.87 6.72
CA ASN A 8 22.41 4.65 6.82
C ASN A 8 21.68 3.30 6.61
N PHE A 9 20.68 3.22 5.73
CA PHE A 9 19.93 1.97 5.48
C PHE A 9 19.21 1.39 6.71
N VAL A 10 18.96 2.21 7.74
CA VAL A 10 18.20 1.78 8.91
C VAL A 10 16.72 1.63 8.53
N HIS A 11 16.10 0.53 8.95
CA HIS A 11 14.67 0.28 8.77
C HIS A 11 13.85 1.12 9.74
N LEU A 12 12.70 1.60 9.27
CA LEU A 12 11.75 2.30 10.12
C LEU A 12 11.00 1.30 11.00
N SER A 13 10.65 1.74 12.20
CA SER A 13 9.60 1.09 12.96
C SER A 13 8.25 1.19 12.23
N GLN A 14 7.29 0.35 12.62
CA GLN A 14 5.94 0.41 12.07
C GLN A 14 5.30 1.80 12.25
N GLN A 15 5.52 2.45 13.39
CA GLN A 15 4.97 3.77 13.68
C GLN A 15 5.61 4.85 12.78
N GLU A 16 6.93 4.84 12.62
CA GLU A 16 7.63 5.79 11.74
C GLU A 16 7.23 5.61 10.27
N ALA A 17 7.04 4.37 9.83
CA ALA A 17 6.54 4.07 8.49
C ALA A 17 5.11 4.60 8.29
N TYR A 18 4.23 4.39 9.27
CA TYR A 18 2.87 4.95 9.27
C TYR A 18 2.87 6.48 9.16
N ASP A 19 3.64 7.16 10.01
CA ASP A 19 3.70 8.63 10.03
C ASP A 19 4.27 9.19 8.73
N LEU A 20 5.29 8.52 8.16
CA LEU A 20 5.85 8.88 6.87
C LEU A 20 4.80 8.78 5.76
N MET A 21 4.06 7.67 5.70
CA MET A 21 3.02 7.47 4.69
C MET A 21 1.87 8.47 4.84
N ARG A 22 1.44 8.80 6.06
CA ARG A 22 0.44 9.87 6.26
C ARG A 22 0.90 11.21 5.71
N ARG A 23 2.15 11.60 5.96
CA ARG A 23 2.73 12.84 5.42
C ARG A 23 2.79 12.85 3.90
N MET A 24 3.07 11.70 3.28
CA MET A 24 3.05 11.57 1.81
C MET A 24 1.62 11.73 1.26
N LEU A 25 0.62 11.13 1.93
CA LEU A 25 -0.78 11.15 1.51
C LEU A 25 -1.51 12.48 1.83
N SER A 26 -1.08 13.22 2.86
CA SER A 26 -1.68 14.49 3.26
C SER A 26 -1.26 15.69 2.40
N GLY A 27 -0.31 15.51 1.48
CA GLY A 27 0.23 16.58 0.65
C GLY A 27 1.29 17.45 1.36
N GLU A 28 1.74 17.05 2.56
CA GLU A 28 2.80 17.73 3.31
C GLU A 28 4.21 17.51 2.70
N MET A 29 4.33 16.61 1.72
CA MET A 29 5.57 16.29 1.02
C MET A 29 5.46 16.64 -0.46
N ASN A 30 6.49 17.31 -1.00
CA ASN A 30 6.56 17.59 -2.43
C ASN A 30 6.92 16.33 -3.24
N THR A 31 6.74 16.40 -4.56
CA THR A 31 7.01 15.29 -5.49
C THR A 31 8.46 14.78 -5.39
N GLU A 32 9.43 15.68 -5.24
CA GLU A 32 10.84 15.32 -5.10
C GLU A 32 11.10 14.49 -3.84
N GLY A 33 10.54 14.89 -2.70
CA GLY A 33 10.64 14.15 -1.45
C GLY A 33 9.97 12.77 -1.53
N ILE A 34 8.80 12.69 -2.16
CA ILE A 34 8.13 11.40 -2.40
C ILE A 34 8.98 10.49 -3.29
N ALA A 35 9.56 11.03 -4.37
CA ALA A 35 10.43 10.28 -5.27
C ALA A 35 11.70 9.78 -4.56
N GLU A 36 12.29 10.59 -3.66
CA GLU A 36 13.45 10.20 -2.85
C GLU A 36 13.10 9.06 -1.89
N VAL A 37 11.96 9.14 -1.19
CA VAL A 37 11.44 8.09 -0.32
C VAL A 37 11.33 6.76 -1.08
N LEU A 38 10.62 6.77 -2.21
CA LEU A 38 10.36 5.57 -3.00
C LEU A 38 11.67 4.97 -3.57
N SER A 39 12.57 5.82 -4.05
CA SER A 39 13.88 5.41 -4.57
C SER A 39 14.77 4.82 -3.48
N PHE A 40 14.66 5.33 -2.25
CA PHE A 40 15.39 4.78 -1.11
C PHE A 40 14.81 3.43 -0.67
N LEU A 41 13.48 3.32 -0.53
CA LEU A 41 12.81 2.06 -0.18
C LEU A 41 13.18 0.96 -1.19
N ARG A 42 13.16 1.26 -2.49
CA ARG A 42 13.56 0.31 -3.54
C ARG A 42 15.00 -0.20 -3.40
N ARG A 43 15.93 0.66 -2.96
CA ARG A 43 17.34 0.29 -2.77
C ARG A 43 17.58 -0.45 -1.46
N LYS A 44 16.92 -0.04 -0.38
CA LYS A 44 17.07 -0.63 0.96
C LYS A 44 16.33 -1.97 1.08
N GLY A 45 15.20 -2.10 0.41
CA GLY A 45 14.19 -3.12 0.69
C GLY A 45 13.30 -2.72 1.87
N GLU A 46 12.02 -3.07 1.77
CA GLU A 46 11.03 -2.90 2.82
C GLU A 46 11.04 -4.10 3.79
N THR A 47 10.74 -3.83 5.06
CA THR A 47 10.46 -4.85 6.08
C THR A 47 8.97 -5.02 6.29
N ILE A 48 8.57 -6.12 6.96
CA ILE A 48 7.18 -6.34 7.35
C ILE A 48 6.66 -5.17 8.20
N ALA A 49 7.44 -4.69 9.17
CA ALA A 49 7.03 -3.56 10.02
C ALA A 49 6.74 -2.30 9.19
N GLU A 50 7.60 -1.99 8.22
CA GLU A 50 7.41 -0.88 7.29
C GLU A 50 6.14 -1.04 6.45
N LEU A 51 5.96 -2.21 5.82
CA LEU A 51 4.79 -2.51 5.00
C LEU A 51 3.48 -2.43 5.79
N VAL A 52 3.45 -2.93 7.03
CA VAL A 52 2.28 -2.82 7.91
C VAL A 52 1.99 -1.36 8.22
N GLY A 53 3.00 -0.56 8.59
CA GLY A 53 2.82 0.87 8.88
C GLY A 53 2.27 1.63 7.67
N PHE A 54 2.85 1.40 6.49
CA PHE A 54 2.40 1.99 5.23
C PHE A 54 0.97 1.59 4.90
N ALA A 55 0.64 0.29 4.95
CA ALA A 55 -0.69 -0.21 4.63
C ALA A 55 -1.77 0.32 5.59
N THR A 56 -1.46 0.39 6.89
CA THR A 56 -2.38 0.97 7.89
C THR A 56 -2.67 2.43 7.58
N ALA A 57 -1.64 3.25 7.31
CA ALA A 57 -1.82 4.66 6.96
C ALA A 57 -2.65 4.84 5.68
N ILE A 58 -2.39 4.03 4.63
CA ILE A 58 -3.17 4.06 3.38
C ILE A 58 -4.65 3.74 3.65
N ARG A 59 -4.93 2.70 4.44
CA ARG A 59 -6.30 2.29 4.76
C ARG A 59 -7.06 3.34 5.56
N GLU A 60 -6.41 3.98 6.54
CA GLU A 60 -7.04 5.01 7.38
C GLU A 60 -7.26 6.34 6.66
N MET A 61 -6.39 6.69 5.71
CA MET A 61 -6.50 7.92 4.93
C MET A 61 -7.44 7.77 3.71
N GLY A 62 -7.77 6.54 3.32
CA GLY A 62 -8.76 6.26 2.29
C GLY A 62 -10.18 6.58 2.73
N GLN A 63 -11.08 6.77 1.76
CA GLN A 63 -12.51 6.90 2.07
C GLN A 63 -13.06 5.55 2.55
N PRO A 64 -13.61 5.46 3.77
CA PRO A 64 -14.07 4.18 4.30
C PRO A 64 -15.34 3.72 3.57
N LEU A 65 -15.37 2.46 3.17
CA LEU A 65 -16.58 1.78 2.72
C LEU A 65 -17.09 0.90 3.86
N HIS A 66 -18.30 1.19 4.33
CA HIS A 66 -18.97 0.38 5.33
C HIS A 66 -19.68 -0.79 4.64
N ILE A 67 -19.12 -1.99 4.79
CA ILE A 67 -19.74 -3.24 4.38
C ILE A 67 -20.32 -3.90 5.64
N ASP A 68 -21.57 -4.34 5.57
CA ASP A 68 -22.21 -5.06 6.68
C ASP A 68 -21.50 -6.40 6.91
N GLN A 69 -20.74 -6.52 7.99
CA GLN A 69 -19.99 -7.73 8.30
C GLN A 69 -20.87 -8.90 8.79
N SER A 70 -22.18 -8.68 8.95
CA SER A 70 -23.15 -9.76 9.13
C SER A 70 -23.54 -10.45 7.82
N SER A 71 -23.12 -9.91 6.68
CA SER A 71 -23.25 -10.56 5.37
C SER A 71 -22.21 -11.66 5.15
N GLU A 72 -22.34 -12.37 4.04
CA GLU A 72 -21.40 -13.39 3.55
C GLU A 72 -19.94 -12.88 3.48
N PRO A 73 -18.94 -13.78 3.48
CA PRO A 73 -17.54 -13.42 3.40
C PRO A 73 -17.21 -12.50 2.21
N VAL A 74 -16.44 -11.45 2.43
CA VAL A 74 -15.93 -10.57 1.36
C VAL A 74 -14.59 -11.10 0.87
N LEU A 75 -14.44 -11.19 -0.44
CA LEU A 75 -13.22 -11.65 -1.11
C LEU A 75 -12.67 -10.57 -2.05
N ASP A 76 -11.35 -10.47 -2.12
CA ASP A 76 -10.62 -9.63 -3.07
C ASP A 76 -9.70 -10.51 -3.94
N THR A 77 -9.76 -10.33 -5.26
CA THR A 77 -8.93 -11.06 -6.23
C THR A 77 -7.74 -10.23 -6.72
N CYS A 78 -7.39 -9.15 -6.01
CA CYS A 78 -6.32 -8.24 -6.42
C CYS A 78 -4.94 -8.92 -6.45
N GLY A 79 -4.04 -8.28 -7.21
CA GLY A 79 -2.63 -8.63 -7.26
C GLY A 79 -1.81 -7.37 -7.53
N THR A 80 -0.53 -7.41 -7.22
CA THR A 80 0.38 -6.26 -7.44
C THR A 80 0.61 -5.97 -8.92
N GLY A 81 0.40 -6.97 -9.80
CA GLY A 81 0.73 -6.91 -11.21
C GLY A 81 2.25 -6.82 -11.47
N GLY A 82 2.61 -6.51 -12.72
CA GLY A 82 4.00 -6.27 -13.12
C GLY A 82 4.78 -7.50 -13.60
N ASP A 83 4.10 -8.61 -13.89
CA ASP A 83 4.71 -9.84 -14.43
C ASP A 83 5.01 -9.79 -15.94
N CYS A 84 4.53 -8.74 -16.63
CA CYS A 84 4.68 -8.53 -18.07
C CYS A 84 4.15 -9.67 -18.94
N LEU A 85 3.22 -10.50 -18.45
CA LEU A 85 2.70 -11.66 -19.17
C LEU A 85 1.64 -11.31 -20.23
N GLY A 86 1.14 -10.08 -20.24
CA GLY A 86 0.15 -9.63 -21.23
C GLY A 86 -1.17 -10.40 -21.14
N THR A 87 -1.51 -10.91 -19.95
CA THR A 87 -2.79 -11.59 -19.72
C THR A 87 -3.93 -10.59 -19.83
N PHE A 88 -5.12 -11.09 -20.18
CA PHE A 88 -6.34 -10.30 -20.04
C PHE A 88 -6.69 -10.12 -18.55
N ASN A 89 -7.78 -9.41 -18.23
CA ASN A 89 -8.22 -9.14 -16.87
C ASN A 89 -8.73 -10.39 -16.12
N ILE A 90 -7.85 -11.36 -15.88
CA ILE A 90 -8.15 -12.66 -15.28
C ILE A 90 -8.70 -12.50 -13.86
N SER A 91 -8.11 -11.63 -13.02
CA SER A 91 -8.59 -11.40 -11.65
C SER A 91 -10.01 -10.84 -11.62
N THR A 92 -10.36 -9.98 -12.59
CA THR A 92 -11.72 -9.45 -12.75
C THR A 92 -12.69 -10.54 -13.20
N ALA A 93 -12.31 -11.37 -14.19
CA ALA A 93 -13.13 -12.50 -14.60
C ALA A 93 -13.36 -13.50 -13.45
N ALA A 94 -12.30 -13.77 -12.66
CA ALA A 94 -12.38 -14.61 -11.48
C ALA A 94 -13.34 -14.04 -10.42
N ALA A 95 -13.34 -12.72 -10.20
CA ALA A 95 -14.27 -12.08 -9.26
C ALA A 95 -15.73 -12.34 -9.64
N PHE A 96 -16.09 -12.26 -10.92
CA PHE A 96 -17.45 -12.59 -11.38
C PHE A 96 -17.80 -14.07 -11.20
N VAL A 97 -16.86 -14.97 -11.48
CA VAL A 97 -17.07 -16.41 -11.31
C VAL A 97 -17.29 -16.74 -9.83
N VAL A 98 -16.41 -16.25 -8.94
CA VAL A 98 -16.53 -16.48 -7.50
C VAL A 98 -17.84 -15.90 -6.96
N ALA A 99 -18.19 -14.66 -7.30
CA ALA A 99 -19.46 -14.07 -6.87
C ALA A 99 -20.69 -14.84 -7.38
N GLY A 100 -20.60 -15.49 -8.54
CA GLY A 100 -21.66 -16.37 -9.06
C GLY A 100 -21.79 -17.71 -8.33
N CYS A 101 -20.81 -18.08 -7.51
CA CYS A 101 -20.81 -19.30 -6.70
C CYS A 101 -21.31 -19.09 -5.27
N GLY A 102 -21.58 -17.84 -4.85
CA GLY A 102 -21.77 -17.46 -3.44
C GLY A 102 -20.46 -17.34 -2.69
#